data_AF-A0A8S3JR16-F1
#
_entry.id   AF-A0A8S3JR16-F1
#
_cell.length_a   1.000
_cell.length_b   1.000
_cell.length_c   1.000
_cell.angle_alpha   90.00
_cell.angle_beta   90.00
_cell.angle_gamma   90.00
#
_symmetry.space_group_name_H-M   'P 1'
#
loop_
_entity.id
_entity.type
_entity.pdbx_description
1 polymer ?
#
loop_
_entity_poly.entity_id
_entity_poly.type
_entity_poly.pdbx_seq_one_letter_code
_entity_poly.pdbx_strand_id
1 'polypeptide(L)'
;MLHEFVLPKVPKDFSDTTMAKKSYLIAPPSSSYSITTPASIGIKRLTSPLDLDTHLADVFTKQEDERYKMKLRHQVERDKLILSHEQEVLRLYGNATRSSVNQ
;
A
#
# COMPACT_ATOMS: atom_id res chain seq x y z
N MET A 1 17.60 17.60 -38.35
CA MET A 1 17.95 17.67 -36.92
C MET A 1 17.18 16.55 -36.23
N LEU A 2 17.82 15.39 -36.05
CA LEU A 2 17.18 14.21 -35.46
C LEU A 2 16.93 14.53 -33.98
N HIS A 3 15.65 14.58 -33.58
CA HIS A 3 15.29 14.58 -32.17
C HIS A 3 15.71 13.22 -31.61
N GLU A 4 16.82 13.22 -30.89
CA GLU A 4 17.27 12.08 -30.10
C GLU A 4 16.16 11.76 -29.09
N PHE A 5 15.44 10.66 -29.32
CA PHE A 5 14.45 10.16 -28.38
C PHE A 5 15.19 9.82 -27.09
N VAL A 6 15.10 10.70 -26.09
CA VAL A 6 15.64 10.43 -24.76
C VAL A 6 14.82 9.28 -24.17
N LEU A 7 15.34 8.07 -24.31
CA LEU A 7 14.81 6.91 -23.61
C LEU A 7 14.86 7.21 -22.11
N PRO A 8 13.73 7.16 -21.38
CA PRO A 8 13.78 7.27 -19.94
C PRO A 8 14.67 6.15 -19.43
N LYS A 9 15.82 6.51 -18.87
CA LYS A 9 16.75 5.52 -18.30
C LYS A 9 15.99 4.70 -17.28
N VAL A 10 16.11 3.38 -17.35
CA VAL A 10 15.66 2.47 -16.29
C VAL A 10 16.23 3.01 -14.98
N PRO A 11 15.42 3.28 -13.94
CA PRO A 11 15.96 3.78 -12.69
C PRO A 11 16.89 2.67 -12.22
N LYS A 12 18.04 3.03 -11.63
CA LYS A 12 19.07 2.04 -11.26
C LYS A 12 18.53 0.90 -10.39
N ASP A 13 17.37 1.13 -9.76
CA ASP A 13 16.69 0.23 -8.83
C ASP A 13 15.36 -0.30 -9.39
N PHE A 14 15.25 -0.58 -10.70
CA PHE A 14 14.02 -1.11 -11.31
C PHE A 14 13.50 -2.40 -10.65
N SER A 15 14.42 -3.30 -10.29
CA SER A 15 14.11 -4.50 -9.47
C SER A 15 13.49 -4.15 -8.12
N ASP A 16 13.90 -3.03 -7.54
CA ASP A 16 13.46 -2.57 -6.23
C ASP A 16 12.14 -1.80 -6.32
N THR A 17 11.74 -1.35 -7.52
CA THR A 17 10.45 -0.71 -7.78
C THR A 17 9.33 -1.68 -8.14
N THR A 18 9.64 -2.95 -8.40
CA THR A 18 8.64 -3.99 -8.67
C THR A 18 8.41 -4.86 -7.43
N MET A 19 7.27 -4.70 -6.76
CA MET A 19 6.88 -5.53 -5.61
C MET A 19 7.80 -5.43 -4.39
N ALA A 20 8.37 -4.25 -4.12
CA ALA A 20 9.32 -4.03 -3.03
C ALA A 20 8.79 -4.46 -1.64
N LYS A 21 7.48 -4.40 -1.46
CA LYS A 21 6.79 -4.90 -0.26
C LYS A 21 5.71 -5.87 -0.70
N LYS A 22 6.00 -7.17 -0.76
CA LYS A 22 5.02 -8.25 -1.02
C LYS A 22 3.90 -8.36 0.05
N SER A 23 3.60 -7.29 0.77
CA SER A 23 2.78 -7.23 1.96
C SER A 23 1.70 -6.13 1.89
N TYR A 24 1.19 -5.82 0.70
CA TYR A 24 0.12 -4.82 0.55
C TYR A 24 -1.21 -5.34 1.11
N LEU A 25 -1.91 -4.49 1.85
CA LEU A 25 -3.22 -4.80 2.41
C LEU A 25 -4.33 -4.28 1.47
N ILE A 26 -4.54 -4.97 0.35
CA ILE A 26 -5.49 -4.53 -0.70
C ILE A 26 -6.71 -5.46 -0.78
N ALA A 27 -6.54 -6.72 -0.37
CA ALA A 27 -7.64 -7.67 -0.31
C ALA A 27 -8.39 -7.53 1.02
N PRO A 28 -9.73 -7.70 1.02
CA PRO A 28 -10.46 -7.83 2.27
C PRO A 28 -9.91 -9.03 3.08
N PRO A 29 -9.89 -8.95 4.41
CA PRO A 29 -9.31 -9.97 5.28
C PRO A 29 -9.98 -11.36 5.14
N SER A 30 -11.14 -11.45 4.48
CA SER A 30 -11.84 -12.70 4.17
C SER A 30 -11.34 -13.41 2.90
N SER A 31 -10.42 -12.79 2.14
CA SER A 31 -9.82 -13.41 0.96
C SER A 31 -8.71 -14.36 1.38
N SER A 32 -8.77 -15.62 0.95
CA SER A 32 -7.73 -16.63 1.13
C SER A 32 -6.37 -16.24 0.52
N TYR A 33 -6.33 -15.17 -0.28
CA TYR A 33 -5.13 -14.60 -0.89
C TYR A 33 -4.51 -13.46 -0.06
N SER A 34 -5.13 -13.07 1.07
CA SER A 34 -4.62 -12.01 1.94
C SER A 34 -3.52 -12.55 2.86
N ILE A 35 -2.29 -12.57 2.37
CA ILE A 35 -1.10 -12.95 3.16
C ILE A 35 -0.79 -11.89 4.24
N THR A 36 -1.27 -10.66 4.04
CA THR A 36 -1.08 -9.55 4.98
C THR A 36 -2.33 -9.36 5.82
N THR A 37 -2.16 -9.30 7.14
CA THR A 37 -3.22 -8.95 8.08
C THR A 37 -2.94 -7.57 8.68
N PRO A 38 -3.97 -6.83 9.16
CA PRO A 38 -3.73 -5.56 9.86
C PRO A 38 -2.75 -5.71 11.04
N ALA A 39 -2.81 -6.84 11.74
CA ALA A 39 -1.92 -7.16 12.84
C ALA A 39 -0.46 -7.36 12.40
N SER A 40 -0.21 -8.00 11.25
CA SER A 40 1.15 -8.26 10.73
C SER A 40 1.87 -6.99 10.30
N ILE A 41 1.15 -5.89 10.08
CA ILE A 41 1.69 -4.57 9.72
C ILE A 41 1.58 -3.55 10.86
N GLY A 42 1.35 -4.01 12.10
CA GLY A 42 1.37 -3.17 13.29
C GLY A 42 0.07 -2.41 13.59
N ILE A 43 -1.01 -2.64 12.84
CA ILE A 43 -2.34 -2.09 13.13
C ILE A 43 -3.04 -3.01 14.13
N LYS A 44 -2.86 -2.69 15.41
CA LYS A 44 -3.48 -3.41 16.53
C LYS A 44 -4.55 -2.57 17.22
N ARG A 45 -5.59 -3.25 17.69
CA ARG A 45 -6.56 -2.67 18.63
C ARG A 45 -5.95 -2.60 20.02
N LEU A 46 -6.16 -1.48 20.69
CA LEU A 46 -5.83 -1.32 22.11
C LEU A 46 -6.98 -1.85 22.95
N THR A 47 -6.67 -2.38 24.13
CA THR A 47 -7.66 -2.76 25.13
C THR A 47 -7.88 -1.60 26.09
N SER A 48 -9.11 -1.45 26.58
CA SER A 48 -9.40 -0.49 27.64
C SER A 48 -8.54 -0.81 28.87
N PRO A 49 -8.01 0.19 29.58
CA PRO A 49 -7.47 0.01 30.93
C PRO A 49 -8.49 -0.67 31.84
N LEU A 50 -8.02 -1.56 32.71
CA LEU A 50 -8.87 -2.39 33.59
C LEU A 50 -9.51 -1.58 34.74
N ASP A 51 -8.86 -0.48 35.16
CA ASP A 51 -9.28 0.34 36.30
C ASP A 51 -10.21 1.50 35.90
N LEU A 52 -10.72 1.48 34.67
CA LEU A 52 -11.51 2.57 34.12
C LEU A 52 -12.99 2.40 34.46
N ASP A 53 -13.66 3.51 34.82
CA ASP A 53 -15.11 3.50 35.00
C ASP A 53 -15.83 2.99 33.74
N THR A 54 -16.93 2.29 33.93
CA THR A 54 -17.70 1.62 32.87
C THR A 54 -18.07 2.56 31.73
N HIS A 55 -18.49 3.79 32.04
CA HIS A 55 -18.85 4.77 31.01
C HIS A 55 -17.63 5.19 30.18
N LEU A 56 -16.48 5.36 30.84
CA LEU A 56 -15.26 5.78 30.18
C LEU A 56 -14.64 4.63 29.36
N ALA A 57 -14.81 3.38 29.80
CA ALA A 57 -14.43 2.18 29.04
C ALA A 57 -15.25 2.03 27.75
N ASP A 58 -16.55 2.36 27.79
CA ASP A 58 -17.40 2.38 26.59
C ASP A 58 -16.96 3.45 25.60
N VAL A 59 -16.63 4.65 26.09
CA VAL A 59 -16.12 5.74 25.24
C VAL A 59 -14.78 5.36 24.63
N PHE A 60 -13.87 4.78 25.42
CA PHE A 60 -12.59 4.26 24.93
C PHE A 60 -12.80 3.26 23.80
N THR A 61 -13.68 2.27 24.01
CA THR A 61 -13.94 1.21 23.02
C THR A 61 -14.48 1.78 21.71
N LYS A 62 -15.43 2.73 21.78
CA LYS A 62 -15.96 3.41 20.59
C LYS A 62 -14.88 4.20 19.85
N GLN A 63 -14.04 4.94 20.58
CA GLN A 63 -12.95 5.70 19.97
C GLN A 63 -11.89 4.79 19.36
N GLU A 64 -11.57 3.69 20.02
CA GLU A 64 -10.59 2.72 19.55
C GLU A 64 -11.07 2.00 18.28
N ASP A 65 -12.36 1.68 18.19
CA ASP A 65 -12.98 1.14 16.98
C ASP A 65 -12.82 2.10 15.78
N GLU A 66 -13.12 3.39 15.98
CA GLU A 66 -12.98 4.40 14.92
C GLU A 66 -11.52 4.66 14.56
N ARG A 67 -10.63 4.70 15.57
CA ARG A 67 -9.18 4.82 15.35
C ARG A 67 -8.64 3.64 14.54
N TYR A 68 -9.06 2.42 14.86
CA TYR A 68 -8.69 1.22 14.13
C TYR A 68 -9.16 1.27 12.67
N LYS A 69 -10.44 1.63 12.43
CA LYS A 69 -10.98 1.79 11.08
C LYS A 69 -10.22 2.86 10.28
N MET A 70 -9.88 3.98 10.91
CA MET A 70 -9.13 5.05 10.27
C MET A 70 -7.71 4.61 9.88
N LYS A 71 -6.99 3.94 10.78
CA LYS A 71 -5.66 3.38 10.47
C LYS A 71 -5.71 2.40 9.31
N LEU A 72 -6.72 1.54 9.29
CA LEU A 72 -6.91 0.56 8.24
C LEU A 72 -7.12 1.24 6.88
N ARG A 73 -8.06 2.20 6.80
CA ARG A 73 -8.30 2.96 5.56
C ARG A 73 -7.06 3.70 5.10
N HIS A 74 -6.36 4.38 6.01
CA HIS A 74 -5.15 5.11 5.68
C HIS A 74 -4.07 4.20 5.10
N GLN A 75 -3.86 3.02 5.70
CA GLN A 75 -2.89 2.06 5.20
C GLN A 75 -3.27 1.54 3.81
N VAL A 76 -4.55 1.19 3.60
CA VAL A 76 -5.06 0.76 2.29
C VAL A 76 -4.81 1.84 1.23
N GLU A 77 -5.10 3.10 1.52
CA GLU A 77 -4.88 4.20 0.57
C GLU A 77 -3.38 4.42 0.28
N ARG A 78 -2.52 4.28 1.28
CA ARG A 78 -1.07 4.32 1.07
C ARG A 78 -0.59 3.19 0.16
N ASP A 79 -1.05 1.97 0.40
CA ASP A 79 -0.68 0.80 -0.39
C ASP A 79 -1.17 0.94 -1.85
N LYS A 80 -2.39 1.48 -2.06
CA LYS A 80 -2.92 1.81 -3.38
C LYS A 80 -2.06 2.84 -4.11
N LEU A 81 -1.63 3.89 -3.42
CA LEU A 81 -0.79 4.94 -4.02
C LEU A 81 0.56 4.38 -4.46
N ILE A 82 1.20 3.58 -3.60
CA ILE A 82 2.46 2.90 -3.91
C ILE A 82 2.29 2.01 -5.14
N LEU A 83 1.27 1.13 -5.16
CA LEU A 83 1.02 0.27 -6.31
C LEU A 83 0.74 1.05 -7.60
N SER A 84 -0.04 2.13 -7.52
CA SER A 84 -0.33 2.95 -8.69
C SER A 84 0.95 3.55 -9.28
N HIS A 85 1.87 3.98 -8.41
CA HIS A 85 3.18 4.45 -8.83
C HIS A 85 4.02 3.34 -9.48
N GLU A 86 4.12 2.16 -8.85
CA GLU A 86 4.87 1.01 -9.38
C GLU A 86 4.33 0.57 -10.75
N GLN A 87 3.00 0.50 -10.90
CA GLN A 87 2.33 0.18 -12.16
C GLN A 87 2.61 1.22 -13.25
N GLU A 88 2.63 2.51 -12.90
CA GLU A 88 2.91 3.56 -13.88
C GLU A 88 4.35 3.52 -14.39
N VAL A 89 5.30 3.29 -13.49
CA VAL A 89 6.72 3.06 -13.84
C VAL A 89 6.79 1.91 -14.85
N LEU A 90 6.22 0.74 -14.51
CA LEU A 90 6.18 -0.42 -15.40
C LEU A 90 5.53 -0.13 -16.76
N ARG A 91 4.43 0.62 -16.77
CA ARG A 91 3.71 0.98 -18.00
C ARG A 91 4.55 1.84 -18.93
N LEU A 92 5.22 2.86 -18.38
CA LEU A 92 6.11 3.74 -19.13
C LEU A 92 7.29 2.96 -19.74
N TYR A 93 7.91 2.05 -18.98
CA TYR A 93 8.98 1.19 -19.50
C TYR A 93 8.48 0.26 -20.59
N GLY A 94 7.35 -0.43 -20.39
CA GLY A 94 6.77 -1.30 -21.41
C GLY A 94 6.48 -0.54 -22.71
N ASN A 95 6.02 0.71 -22.62
CA ASN A 95 5.77 1.55 -23.79
C ASN A 95 7.08 1.98 -24.49
N ALA A 96 8.11 2.36 -23.73
CA ALA A 96 9.41 2.72 -24.27
C ALA A 96 10.07 1.53 -24.99
N THR A 97 10.09 0.34 -24.36
CA THR A 97 10.63 -0.89 -24.96
C THR A 97 9.90 -1.30 -26.23
N ARG A 98 8.56 -1.22 -26.24
CA ARG A 98 7.77 -1.51 -27.45
C ARG A 98 8.06 -0.53 -28.59
N SER A 99 8.22 0.75 -28.26
CA SER A 99 8.51 1.80 -29.25
C SER A 99 9.92 1.64 -29.85
N SER A 100 10.90 1.17 -29.07
CA SER A 100 12.26 0.91 -29.56
C SER A 100 12.40 -0.38 -30.38
N VAL A 101 11.51 -1.36 -30.22
CA VAL A 101 11.52 -2.62 -30.99
C VAL A 101 10.78 -2.50 -32.32
N ASN A 102 9.81 -1.59 -32.42
CA ASN A 102 9.04 -1.33 -33.63
C ASN A 102 9.65 -0.24 -34.54
N GLN A 103 10.91 0.17 -34.26
CA GLN A 103 11.72 1.03 -35.14
C GLN A 103 12.63 0.17 -36.02
#